data_AF-A0A9P7F3K7-F1
#
_entry.id   AF-A0A9P7F3K7-F1
#
_cell.length_a   1.000
_cell.length_b   1.000
_cell.length_c   1.000
_cell.angle_alpha   90.00
_cell.angle_beta   90.00
_cell.angle_gamma   90.00
#
_symmetry.space_group_name_H-M   'P 1'
#
loop_
_entity.id
_entity.type
_entity.pdbx_description
1 polymer ?
#
loop_
_entity_poly.entity_id
_entity_poly.type
_entity_poly.pdbx_seq_one_letter_code
_entity_poly.pdbx_strand_id
1 'polypeptide(L)'
;MEGDSHHAETSVAGAKRQRLSSEARKLLKDFAEHVSMHPDSYQRQHLLDQVRRLHGCGQTEAKHINTWFTRYRASVRKKSMQDDDNILFTNFTSEQLDILRPLLRNNPFPKKEMIDIWSVCIKAEPEQVSKWVLYHQAKTAPLRGTSEQSMSVSPTAPLPHLPTPARSLSPPHARDMSLPLIATKEEPSPASPLWPTHTAPVSHTSLPQHAAVGPDVLDELNPPFVRKPSLDGPRPLRHVPVTIPSPAKQLAKDIHHSITSHRPGSTRKPSTRAEFDAMFKPYEKMMTQFIDNVESGKLQHLGWEPSRKAT
;
A
#
# COMPACT_ATOMS: atom_id res chain seq x y z
N MET A 1 35.59 15.33 52.48
CA MET A 1 35.89 14.87 51.10
C MET A 1 34.64 14.19 50.60
N GLU A 2 33.69 14.96 50.09
CA GLU A 2 32.45 14.45 49.50
C GLU A 2 32.30 15.19 48.18
N GLY A 3 32.38 14.45 47.09
CA GLY A 3 32.29 14.96 45.73
C GLY A 3 30.91 14.69 45.18
N ASP A 4 30.11 15.74 45.04
CA ASP A 4 28.80 15.71 44.41
C ASP A 4 28.94 15.50 42.89
N SER A 5 28.64 14.27 42.46
CA SER A 5 28.48 13.90 41.05
C SER A 5 27.13 14.39 40.54
N HIS A 6 27.12 15.53 39.85
CA HIS A 6 25.99 15.96 39.04
C HIS A 6 25.85 15.07 37.81
N HIS A 7 24.93 14.10 37.87
CA HIS A 7 24.44 13.38 36.70
C HIS A 7 23.55 14.32 35.88
N ALA A 8 24.07 14.81 34.76
CA ALA A 8 23.29 15.50 33.76
C ALA A 8 22.37 14.50 33.02
N GLU A 9 21.09 14.51 33.38
CA GLU A 9 20.04 13.86 32.60
C GLU A 9 19.97 14.51 31.20
N THR A 10 20.59 13.86 30.23
CA THR A 10 20.46 14.18 28.81
C THR A 10 19.09 13.68 28.34
N SER A 11 18.09 14.53 28.49
CA SER A 11 16.76 14.34 27.93
C SER A 11 16.87 14.15 26.41
N VAL A 12 16.68 12.92 25.95
CA VAL A 12 16.66 12.53 24.52
C VAL A 12 15.34 13.01 23.90
N ALA A 13 15.18 14.33 23.80
CA ALA A 13 14.11 14.95 23.03
C ALA A 13 14.32 14.59 21.56
N GLY A 14 13.45 13.72 21.02
CA GLY A 14 13.57 13.17 19.67
C GLY A 14 13.95 14.22 18.63
N ALA A 15 15.12 14.05 18.03
CA ALA A 15 15.69 14.97 17.05
C ALA A 15 14.63 15.27 15.97
N LYS A 16 14.14 16.51 15.96
CA LYS A 16 13.15 16.97 14.99
C LYS A 16 13.77 16.80 13.60
N ARG A 17 13.25 15.85 12.82
CA ARG A 17 13.70 15.60 11.44
C ARG A 17 13.71 16.92 10.69
N GLN A 18 14.89 17.41 10.33
CA GLN A 18 15.05 18.69 9.66
C GLN A 18 14.36 18.62 8.30
N ARG A 19 13.33 19.44 8.13
CA ARG A 19 12.54 19.49 6.89
C ARG A 19 13.20 20.49 5.94
N LEU A 20 13.38 20.10 4.68
CA LEU A 20 13.79 21.02 3.61
C LEU A 20 12.75 22.13 3.45
N SER A 21 13.20 23.37 3.22
CA SER A 21 12.32 24.50 2.94
C SER A 21 11.47 24.24 1.68
N SER A 22 10.36 24.98 1.53
CA SER A 22 9.54 24.92 0.31
C SER A 22 10.34 25.34 -0.93
N GLU A 23 11.18 26.37 -0.83
CA GLU A 23 12.04 26.86 -1.90
C GLU A 23 13.08 25.83 -2.31
N ALA A 24 13.76 25.20 -1.35
CA ALA A 24 14.72 24.13 -1.62
C ALA A 24 14.04 22.95 -2.33
N ARG A 25 12.83 22.58 -1.90
CA ARG A 25 12.07 21.52 -2.59
C ARG A 25 11.67 21.90 -4.01
N LYS A 26 11.31 23.17 -4.26
CA LYS A 26 10.99 23.66 -5.61
C LYS A 26 12.21 23.58 -6.51
N LEU A 27 13.38 24.03 -6.04
CA LEU A 27 14.65 23.97 -6.77
C LEU A 27 15.04 22.52 -7.11
N LEU A 28 14.96 21.62 -6.14
CA LEU A 28 15.29 20.20 -6.37
C LEU A 28 14.32 19.54 -7.35
N LYS A 29 13.03 19.88 -7.27
CA LYS A 29 12.00 19.39 -8.20
C LYS A 29 12.26 19.88 -9.63
N ASP A 30 12.52 21.17 -9.77
CA ASP A 30 12.82 21.80 -11.06
C ASP A 30 14.04 21.16 -11.75
N PHE A 31 15.11 20.93 -10.99
CA PHE A 31 16.28 20.21 -11.49
C PHE A 31 15.94 18.77 -11.90
N ALA A 32 15.13 18.07 -11.11
CA ALA A 32 14.77 16.68 -11.39
C ALA A 32 13.88 16.54 -12.65
N GLU A 33 13.04 17.54 -12.93
CA GLU A 33 12.13 17.56 -14.09
C GLU A 33 12.85 18.00 -15.38
N HIS A 34 13.80 18.95 -15.29
CA HIS A 34 14.42 19.55 -16.48
C HIS A 34 15.85 19.08 -16.78
N VAL A 35 16.57 18.54 -15.79
CA VAL A 35 17.99 18.16 -15.94
C VAL A 35 18.18 16.65 -15.78
N SER A 36 17.99 16.12 -14.57
CA SER A 36 18.20 14.70 -14.30
C SER A 36 17.57 14.24 -12.98
N MET A 37 16.90 13.08 -13.02
CA MET A 37 16.43 12.37 -11.82
C MET A 37 17.57 11.63 -11.07
N HIS A 38 18.74 11.55 -11.68
CA HIS A 38 19.94 10.86 -11.19
C HIS A 38 21.14 11.82 -11.23
N PRO A 39 21.15 12.85 -10.35
CA PRO A 39 22.25 13.80 -10.35
C PRO A 39 23.56 13.10 -10.00
N ASP A 40 24.62 13.44 -10.74
CA ASP A 40 25.97 12.98 -10.46
C ASP A 40 26.54 13.63 -9.17
N SER A 41 27.77 13.29 -8.80
CA SER A 41 28.40 13.82 -7.59
C SER A 41 28.57 15.35 -7.63
N TYR A 42 28.98 15.88 -8.78
CA TYR A 42 29.22 17.31 -8.97
C TYR A 42 27.92 18.11 -8.93
N GLN A 43 26.89 17.65 -9.65
CA GLN A 43 25.55 18.21 -9.66
C GLN A 43 24.93 18.21 -8.26
N ARG A 44 25.09 17.15 -7.48
CA ARG A 44 24.62 17.10 -6.08
C ARG A 44 25.32 18.15 -5.21
N GLN A 45 26.63 18.34 -5.38
CA GLN A 45 27.37 19.36 -4.63
C GLN A 45 26.90 20.77 -5.02
N HIS A 46 26.71 21.03 -6.32
CA HIS A 46 26.18 22.30 -6.80
C HIS A 46 24.77 22.59 -6.26
N LEU A 47 23.87 21.60 -6.28
CA LEU A 47 22.53 21.71 -5.68
C LEU A 47 22.59 21.96 -4.17
N LEU A 48 23.53 21.32 -3.47
CA LEU A 48 23.74 21.52 -2.04
C LEU A 48 24.16 22.96 -1.73
N ASP A 49 25.08 23.50 -2.51
CA ASP A 49 25.55 24.88 -2.34
C ASP A 49 24.43 25.88 -2.64
N GLN A 50 23.60 25.62 -3.65
CA GLN A 50 22.40 26.43 -3.91
C GLN A 50 21.39 26.36 -2.76
N VAL A 51 21.10 25.16 -2.24
CA VAL A 51 20.16 24.98 -1.12
C VAL A 51 20.68 25.64 0.15
N ARG A 52 21.98 25.63 0.42
CA ARG A 52 22.59 26.30 1.58
C ARG A 52 22.51 27.83 1.52
N ARG A 53 22.45 28.41 0.32
CA ARG A 53 22.23 29.85 0.13
C ARG A 53 20.80 30.29 0.43
N LEU A 54 19.83 29.35 0.48
CA LEU A 54 18.45 29.65 0.82
C LEU A 54 18.26 29.83 2.34
N HIS A 55 17.37 30.72 2.71
CA HIS A 55 17.13 31.06 4.12
C HIS A 55 16.61 29.85 4.92
N GLY A 56 17.27 29.54 6.03
CA GLY A 56 16.90 28.43 6.92
C GLY A 56 17.40 27.03 6.49
N CYS A 57 18.21 26.94 5.43
CA CYS A 57 18.77 25.67 4.93
C CYS A 57 20.29 25.51 5.13
N GLY A 58 20.93 26.37 5.93
CA GLY A 58 22.40 26.38 6.09
C GLY A 58 23.00 25.06 6.59
N GLN A 59 22.27 24.30 7.40
CA GLN A 59 22.72 23.00 7.94
C GLN A 59 22.36 21.81 7.03
N THR A 60 21.97 22.05 5.77
CA THR A 60 21.67 20.95 4.85
C THR A 60 22.96 20.23 4.47
N GLU A 61 22.97 18.91 4.65
CA GLU A 61 24.02 18.00 4.17
C GLU A 61 23.67 17.33 2.83
N ALA A 62 24.69 16.87 2.09
CA ALA A 62 24.53 16.10 0.85
C ALA A 62 23.61 14.86 1.00
N LYS A 63 23.61 14.24 2.18
CA LYS A 63 22.74 13.09 2.52
C LYS A 63 21.26 13.43 2.37
N HIS A 64 20.86 14.65 2.71
CA HIS A 64 19.48 15.10 2.58
C HIS A 64 19.05 15.23 1.12
N ILE A 65 19.94 15.75 0.27
CA ILE A 65 19.72 15.86 -1.18
C ILE A 65 19.55 14.47 -1.80
N ASN A 66 20.47 13.54 -1.49
CA ASN A 66 20.38 12.16 -1.99
C ASN A 66 19.09 11.44 -1.51
N THR A 67 18.75 11.61 -0.25
CA THR A 67 17.51 11.08 0.32
C THR A 67 16.28 11.66 -0.38
N TRP A 68 16.30 12.97 -0.68
CA TRP A 68 15.22 13.62 -1.40
C TRP A 68 15.05 13.04 -2.81
N PHE A 69 16.12 12.91 -3.60
CA PHE A 69 16.05 12.33 -4.95
C PHE A 69 15.60 10.86 -4.91
N THR A 70 16.04 10.09 -3.92
CA THR A 70 15.58 8.70 -3.73
C THR A 70 14.07 8.64 -3.50
N ARG A 71 13.54 9.49 -2.62
CA ARG A 71 12.10 9.59 -2.37
C ARG A 71 11.35 10.13 -3.58
N TYR A 72 11.91 11.10 -4.29
CA TYR A 72 11.34 11.68 -5.49
C TYR A 72 11.16 10.62 -6.58
N ARG A 73 12.22 9.86 -6.89
CA ARG A 73 12.15 8.74 -7.86
C ARG A 73 11.13 7.68 -7.45
N ALA A 74 11.08 7.30 -6.17
CA ALA A 74 10.07 6.37 -5.68
C ALA A 74 8.64 6.92 -5.86
N SER A 75 8.44 8.22 -5.62
CA SER A 75 7.16 8.89 -5.83
C SER A 75 6.78 8.96 -7.31
N VAL A 76 7.73 9.26 -8.21
CA VAL A 76 7.48 9.31 -9.65
C VAL A 76 7.14 7.92 -10.18
N ARG A 77 7.86 6.87 -9.74
CA ARG A 77 7.51 5.48 -10.08
C ARG A 77 6.11 5.12 -9.60
N LYS A 78 5.75 5.50 -8.37
CA LYS A 78 4.41 5.27 -7.84
C LYS A 78 3.34 6.00 -8.65
N LYS A 79 3.62 7.23 -9.12
CA LYS A 79 2.72 8.00 -9.98
C LYS A 79 2.61 7.39 -11.37
N SER A 80 3.72 6.98 -11.97
CA SER A 80 3.72 6.27 -13.26
C SER A 80 2.91 4.98 -13.20
N MET A 81 3.04 4.19 -12.13
CA MET A 81 2.19 3.00 -11.95
C MET A 81 0.70 3.34 -11.83
N GLN A 82 0.38 4.55 -11.37
CA GLN A 82 -0.98 5.07 -11.29
C GLN A 82 -1.49 5.54 -12.66
N ASP A 83 -0.60 6.07 -13.51
CA ASP A 83 -0.89 6.46 -14.88
C ASP A 83 -1.07 5.25 -15.80
N ASP A 84 -0.35 4.14 -15.57
CA ASP A 84 -0.55 2.88 -16.30
C ASP A 84 -1.99 2.37 -16.17
N ASP A 85 -2.58 2.53 -14.98
CA ASP A 85 -3.97 2.13 -14.74
C ASP A 85 -4.95 3.01 -15.54
N ASN A 86 -4.64 4.31 -15.75
CA ASN A 86 -5.44 5.22 -16.57
C ASN A 86 -5.40 4.86 -18.05
N ILE A 87 -4.26 4.36 -18.54
CA ILE A 87 -4.08 3.97 -19.96
C ILE A 87 -4.82 2.68 -20.26
N LEU A 88 -4.73 1.68 -19.36
CA LEU A 88 -5.35 0.37 -19.56
C LEU A 88 -6.86 0.38 -19.32
N PHE A 89 -7.34 1.30 -18.47
CA PHE A 89 -8.74 1.39 -18.10
C PHE A 89 -9.29 2.80 -18.28
N THR A 90 -9.28 3.29 -19.52
CA THR A 90 -9.81 4.61 -19.91
C THR A 90 -11.29 4.82 -19.56
N ASN A 91 -12.02 3.74 -19.32
CA ASN A 91 -13.41 3.77 -18.87
C ASN A 91 -13.56 4.25 -17.41
N PHE A 92 -12.47 4.26 -16.63
CA PHE A 92 -12.47 4.80 -15.28
C PHE A 92 -11.94 6.23 -15.24
N THR A 93 -12.65 7.07 -14.51
CA THR A 93 -12.16 8.37 -14.07
C THR A 93 -11.13 8.21 -12.95
N SER A 94 -10.25 9.21 -12.77
CA SER A 94 -9.26 9.20 -11.68
C SER A 94 -9.92 9.04 -10.30
N GLU A 95 -11.09 9.65 -10.09
CA GLU A 95 -11.84 9.56 -8.83
C GLU A 95 -12.32 8.11 -8.56
N GLN A 96 -12.81 7.41 -9.58
CA GLN A 96 -13.22 6.01 -9.45
C GLN A 96 -12.03 5.11 -9.08
N LEU A 97 -10.87 5.32 -9.71
CA LEU A 97 -9.66 4.58 -9.38
C LEU A 97 -9.16 4.90 -7.97
N ASP A 98 -9.26 6.15 -7.52
CA ASP A 98 -8.92 6.55 -6.15
C ASP A 98 -9.80 5.85 -5.10
N ILE A 99 -11.05 5.50 -5.43
CA ILE A 99 -11.95 4.71 -4.59
C ILE A 99 -11.64 3.20 -4.69
N LEU A 100 -11.36 2.67 -5.88
CA LEU A 100 -11.10 1.24 -6.08
C LEU A 100 -9.80 0.77 -5.42
N ARG A 101 -8.73 1.57 -5.43
CA ARG A 101 -7.43 1.20 -4.82
C ARG A 101 -7.52 0.84 -3.33
N PRO A 102 -8.14 1.64 -2.44
CA PRO A 102 -8.29 1.27 -1.04
C PRO A 102 -9.22 0.07 -0.84
N LEU A 103 -10.27 -0.08 -1.66
CA LEU A 103 -11.17 -1.24 -1.60
C LEU A 103 -10.42 -2.55 -1.88
N LEU A 104 -9.60 -2.57 -2.93
CA LEU A 104 -8.77 -3.73 -3.26
C LEU A 104 -7.68 -3.99 -2.21
N ARG A 105 -7.11 -2.93 -1.61
CA ARG A 105 -6.12 -3.07 -0.53
C ARG A 105 -6.71 -3.76 0.70
N ASN A 106 -7.97 -3.45 1.01
CA ASN A 106 -8.68 -4.04 2.15
C ASN A 106 -9.21 -5.44 1.84
N ASN A 107 -9.47 -5.74 0.56
CA ASN A 107 -9.96 -7.04 0.12
C ASN A 107 -9.28 -7.44 -1.19
N PRO A 108 -8.11 -8.11 -1.14
CA PRO A 108 -7.33 -8.42 -2.33
C PRO A 108 -7.99 -9.47 -3.23
N PHE A 109 -8.91 -10.27 -2.70
CA PHE A 109 -9.62 -11.32 -3.41
C PHE A 109 -11.15 -11.14 -3.27
N PRO A 110 -11.71 -10.06 -3.83
CA PRO A 110 -13.12 -9.78 -3.68
C PRO A 110 -13.95 -10.84 -4.43
N LYS A 111 -15.00 -11.35 -3.77
CA LYS A 111 -16.00 -12.21 -4.41
C LYS A 111 -16.83 -11.41 -5.42
N LYS A 112 -17.51 -12.10 -6.34
CA LYS A 112 -18.39 -11.48 -7.34
C LYS A 112 -19.38 -10.46 -6.74
N GLU A 113 -20.06 -10.83 -5.66
CA GLU A 113 -21.00 -9.94 -4.97
C GLU A 113 -20.36 -8.62 -4.49
N MET A 114 -19.09 -8.68 -4.08
CA MET A 114 -18.35 -7.49 -3.64
C MET A 114 -17.99 -6.60 -4.84
N ILE A 115 -17.63 -7.20 -5.97
CA ILE A 115 -17.39 -6.49 -7.24
C ILE A 115 -18.68 -5.79 -7.71
N ASP A 116 -19.83 -6.47 -7.59
CA ASP A 116 -21.13 -5.88 -7.91
C ASP A 116 -21.42 -4.66 -7.02
N ILE A 117 -21.17 -4.75 -5.71
CA ILE A 117 -21.31 -3.62 -4.79
C ILE A 117 -20.37 -2.46 -5.16
N TRP A 118 -19.10 -2.77 -5.46
CA TRP A 118 -18.11 -1.75 -5.84
C TRP A 118 -18.55 -1.05 -7.12
N SER A 119 -19.03 -1.78 -8.12
CA SER A 119 -19.48 -1.23 -9.39
C SER A 119 -20.65 -0.26 -9.23
N VAL A 120 -21.61 -0.57 -8.34
CA VAL A 120 -22.70 0.36 -7.97
C VAL A 120 -22.16 1.61 -7.27
N CYS A 121 -21.24 1.45 -6.32
CA CYS A 121 -20.65 2.57 -5.58
C CYS A 121 -19.91 3.55 -6.49
N ILE A 122 -19.14 3.04 -7.46
CA ILE A 122 -18.37 3.89 -8.38
C ILE A 122 -19.13 4.21 -9.68
N LYS A 123 -20.39 3.75 -9.83
CA LYS A 123 -21.22 3.91 -11.02
C LYS A 123 -20.53 3.44 -12.31
N ALA A 124 -19.90 2.28 -12.26
CA ALA A 124 -19.23 1.66 -13.40
C ALA A 124 -19.81 0.28 -13.70
N GLU A 125 -19.46 -0.26 -14.87
CA GLU A 125 -19.87 -1.62 -15.26
C GLU A 125 -19.11 -2.67 -14.42
N PRO A 126 -19.79 -3.69 -13.87
CA PRO A 126 -19.15 -4.71 -13.02
C PRO A 126 -18.06 -5.50 -13.76
N GLU A 127 -18.18 -5.68 -15.06
CA GLU A 127 -17.17 -6.36 -15.89
C GLU A 127 -15.86 -5.60 -15.94
N GLN A 128 -15.91 -4.26 -16.03
CA GLN A 128 -14.71 -3.41 -16.01
C GLN A 128 -14.04 -3.46 -14.64
N VAL A 129 -14.83 -3.43 -13.57
CA VAL A 129 -14.30 -3.53 -12.20
C VAL A 129 -13.63 -4.89 -12.00
N SER A 130 -14.26 -5.97 -12.48
CA SER A 130 -13.68 -7.32 -12.44
C SER A 130 -12.36 -7.41 -13.19
N LYS A 131 -12.27 -6.85 -14.42
CA LYS A 131 -11.02 -6.83 -15.21
C LYS A 131 -9.93 -6.05 -14.49
N TRP A 132 -10.26 -4.90 -13.92
CA TRP A 132 -9.33 -4.07 -13.15
C TRP A 132 -8.80 -4.80 -11.91
N VAL A 133 -9.67 -5.48 -11.17
CA VAL A 133 -9.30 -6.30 -10.01
C VAL A 133 -8.34 -7.43 -10.43
N LEU A 134 -8.66 -8.17 -11.49
CA LEU A 134 -7.81 -9.26 -11.99
C LEU A 134 -6.44 -8.75 -12.44
N TYR A 135 -6.39 -7.63 -13.15
CA TYR A 135 -5.13 -6.98 -13.54
C TYR A 135 -4.27 -6.63 -12.32
N HIS A 136 -4.85 -6.02 -11.29
CA HIS A 136 -4.10 -5.68 -10.08
C HIS A 136 -3.70 -6.91 -9.26
N GLN A 137 -4.52 -7.95 -9.21
CA GLN A 137 -4.13 -9.23 -8.59
C GLN A 137 -2.94 -9.84 -9.32
N ALA A 138 -2.93 -9.84 -10.65
CA ALA A 138 -1.79 -10.32 -11.44
C ALA A 138 -0.54 -9.45 -11.24
N LYS A 139 -0.70 -8.12 -11.13
CA LYS A 139 0.38 -7.14 -10.90
C LYS A 139 0.97 -7.21 -9.49
N THR A 140 0.15 -7.57 -8.49
CA THR A 140 0.55 -7.62 -7.07
C THR A 140 0.89 -9.03 -6.59
N ALA A 141 0.47 -10.06 -7.31
CA ALA A 141 1.00 -11.41 -7.14
C ALA A 141 2.52 -11.27 -7.19
N PRO A 142 3.23 -11.52 -6.07
CA PRO A 142 4.67 -11.49 -6.09
C PRO A 142 5.06 -12.43 -7.22
N LEU A 143 5.96 -12.03 -8.12
CA LEU A 143 6.66 -12.93 -9.03
C LEU A 143 7.50 -13.91 -8.19
N ARG A 144 6.83 -14.73 -7.36
CA ARG A 144 7.41 -15.63 -6.38
C ARG A 144 7.90 -16.91 -7.04
N GLY A 145 8.04 -16.92 -8.36
CA GLY A 145 8.22 -18.14 -9.13
C GLY A 145 8.73 -17.97 -10.56
N THR A 146 8.91 -16.76 -11.10
CA THR A 146 9.89 -16.60 -12.19
C THR A 146 11.26 -16.56 -11.55
N SER A 147 11.63 -17.75 -11.06
CA SER A 147 13.00 -18.11 -10.86
C SER A 147 13.75 -17.73 -12.14
N GLU A 148 14.60 -16.72 -12.07
CA GLU A 148 15.68 -16.53 -13.04
C GLU A 148 16.65 -17.73 -13.06
N GLN A 149 16.36 -18.79 -12.30
CA GLN A 149 16.81 -20.14 -12.57
C GLN A 149 16.06 -20.78 -13.74
N SER A 150 15.79 -20.03 -14.81
CA SER A 150 15.87 -20.58 -16.15
C SER A 150 17.35 -20.74 -16.49
N MET A 151 18.05 -21.57 -15.69
CA MET A 151 19.11 -22.38 -16.23
C MET A 151 18.45 -23.11 -17.38
N SER A 152 18.89 -22.78 -18.59
CA SER A 152 18.62 -23.49 -19.82
C SER A 152 18.98 -24.96 -19.65
N VAL A 153 18.13 -25.73 -18.96
CA VAL A 153 18.12 -27.17 -19.10
C VAL A 153 17.27 -27.39 -20.35
N SER A 154 17.94 -27.29 -21.49
CA SER A 154 17.41 -27.85 -22.72
C SER A 154 16.85 -29.23 -22.38
N PRO A 155 15.61 -29.57 -22.77
CA PRO A 155 15.18 -30.95 -22.74
C PRO A 155 16.03 -31.65 -23.79
N THR A 156 17.17 -32.18 -23.36
CA THR A 156 17.94 -33.15 -24.12
C THR A 156 17.07 -34.40 -24.18
N ALA A 157 16.12 -34.40 -25.12
CA ALA A 157 15.75 -35.64 -25.77
C ALA A 157 17.06 -36.27 -26.23
N PRO A 158 17.28 -37.59 -26.02
CA PRO A 158 18.47 -38.27 -26.51
C PRO A 158 18.40 -38.25 -28.04
N LEU A 159 18.97 -37.18 -28.62
CA LEU A 159 19.18 -37.08 -30.05
C LEU A 159 20.28 -38.10 -30.39
N PRO A 160 20.08 -39.00 -31.36
CA PRO A 160 21.12 -39.93 -31.80
C PRO A 160 22.37 -39.13 -32.17
N HIS A 161 23.46 -39.44 -31.49
CA HIS A 161 24.73 -38.74 -31.54
C HIS A 161 25.23 -38.65 -32.99
N LEU A 162 25.27 -37.44 -33.55
CA LEU A 162 26.10 -37.15 -34.71
C LEU A 162 27.56 -37.07 -34.24
N PRO A 163 28.52 -37.67 -34.98
CA PRO A 163 29.93 -37.67 -34.61
C PRO A 163 30.46 -36.24 -34.63
N THR A 164 30.84 -35.71 -33.47
CA THR A 164 31.49 -34.40 -33.36
C THR A 164 32.93 -34.52 -33.88
N PRO A 165 33.34 -33.69 -34.87
CA PRO A 165 34.70 -33.74 -35.40
C PRO A 165 35.71 -33.31 -34.34
N ALA A 166 36.76 -34.10 -34.20
CA ALA A 166 37.87 -33.84 -33.29
C ALA A 166 38.68 -32.62 -33.73
N ARG A 167 39.07 -31.81 -32.73
CA ARG A 167 40.07 -30.73 -32.76
C ARG A 167 39.63 -29.38 -33.32
N SER A 168 39.20 -28.50 -32.41
CA SER A 168 39.47 -27.07 -32.52
C SER A 168 40.56 -26.71 -31.51
N LEU A 169 41.73 -26.36 -32.01
CA LEU A 169 42.87 -25.84 -31.25
C LEU A 169 42.67 -24.34 -31.06
N SER A 170 42.40 -23.91 -29.83
CA SER A 170 42.46 -22.48 -29.47
C SER A 170 43.76 -22.18 -28.71
N PRO A 171 44.38 -21.00 -28.90
CA PRO A 171 45.76 -20.74 -28.49
C PRO A 171 45.90 -20.42 -26.98
N PRO A 172 47.07 -20.67 -26.38
CA PRO A 172 47.34 -20.36 -24.98
C PRO A 172 47.59 -18.85 -24.81
N HIS A 173 46.69 -18.15 -24.12
CA HIS A 173 47.00 -16.81 -23.61
C HIS A 173 47.84 -16.92 -22.33
N ALA A 174 49.15 -16.88 -22.51
CA ALA A 174 50.06 -16.42 -21.48
C ALA A 174 49.84 -14.92 -21.28
N ARG A 175 49.64 -14.47 -20.03
CA ARG A 175 50.37 -13.35 -19.38
C ARG A 175 50.02 -13.33 -17.89
N ASP A 176 50.98 -13.79 -17.10
CA ASP A 176 51.23 -13.31 -15.74
C ASP A 176 51.25 -11.78 -15.72
N MET A 177 50.42 -11.19 -14.88
CA MET A 177 50.57 -9.81 -14.40
C MET A 177 50.47 -9.86 -12.87
N SER A 178 51.61 -10.07 -12.25
CA SER A 178 51.82 -9.97 -10.81
C SER A 178 51.52 -8.54 -10.35
N LEU A 179 50.47 -8.37 -9.55
CA LEU A 179 50.20 -7.11 -8.84
C LEU A 179 51.03 -7.06 -7.54
N PRO A 180 51.64 -5.91 -7.19
CA PRO A 180 52.37 -5.76 -5.93
C PRO A 180 51.40 -5.77 -4.74
N LEU A 181 51.74 -6.54 -3.70
CA LEU A 181 51.11 -6.48 -2.38
C LEU A 181 51.28 -5.07 -1.80
N ILE A 182 50.17 -4.34 -1.65
CA ILE A 182 50.11 -3.16 -0.81
C ILE A 182 49.86 -3.64 0.62
N ALA A 183 50.86 -3.45 1.49
CA ALA A 183 50.78 -3.73 2.92
C ALA A 183 49.71 -2.84 3.57
N THR A 184 48.55 -3.43 3.87
CA THR A 184 47.53 -2.80 4.72
C THR A 184 47.98 -2.89 6.17
N LYS A 185 48.31 -1.73 6.73
CA LYS A 185 48.53 -1.46 8.15
C LYS A 185 47.33 -1.94 8.97
N GLU A 186 47.57 -2.81 9.94
CA GLU A 186 46.58 -3.22 10.93
C GLU A 186 46.11 -2.01 11.75
N GLU A 187 44.82 -1.73 11.71
CA GLU A 187 44.12 -0.81 12.58
C GLU A 187 43.24 -1.64 13.53
N PRO A 188 43.40 -1.53 14.86
CA PRO A 188 42.66 -2.34 15.81
C PRO A 188 41.20 -1.90 15.85
N SER A 189 40.32 -2.70 15.24
CA SER A 189 38.87 -2.54 15.37
C SER A 189 38.40 -2.98 16.77
N PRO A 190 37.58 -2.17 17.46
CA PRO A 190 36.99 -2.54 18.73
C PRO A 190 35.88 -3.59 18.54
N ALA A 191 35.90 -4.57 19.43
CA ALA A 191 34.93 -5.65 19.53
C ALA A 191 33.48 -5.12 19.53
N SER A 192 32.68 -5.59 18.56
CA SER A 192 31.24 -5.40 18.57
C SER A 192 30.55 -6.63 19.19
N PRO A 193 29.46 -6.43 19.95
CA PRO A 193 28.84 -7.47 20.76
C PRO A 193 28.00 -8.43 19.92
N LEU A 194 28.10 -9.70 20.29
CA LEU A 194 27.35 -10.84 19.81
C LEU A 194 25.86 -10.68 20.16
N TRP A 195 24.97 -10.57 19.18
CA TRP A 195 23.53 -10.67 19.42
C TRP A 195 23.10 -12.14 19.26
N PRO A 196 22.34 -12.73 20.20
CA PRO A 196 21.88 -14.10 20.08
C PRO A 196 20.76 -14.24 19.04
N THR A 197 21.01 -15.05 18.02
CA THR A 197 20.00 -15.55 17.08
C THR A 197 19.18 -16.65 17.76
N HIS A 198 17.94 -16.35 18.16
CA HIS A 198 16.97 -17.37 18.53
C HIS A 198 16.27 -17.89 17.27
N THR A 199 16.75 -19.00 16.72
CA THR A 199 16.04 -19.84 15.76
C THR A 199 15.08 -20.76 16.53
N ALA A 200 13.78 -20.48 16.45
CA ALA A 200 12.74 -21.41 16.86
C ALA A 200 12.32 -22.29 15.66
N PRO A 201 12.28 -23.63 15.78
CA PRO A 201 11.78 -24.50 14.74
C PRO A 201 10.25 -24.52 14.77
N VAL A 202 9.60 -24.08 13.68
CA VAL A 202 8.16 -24.23 13.48
C VAL A 202 7.92 -25.58 12.84
N SER A 203 7.37 -26.52 13.62
CA SER A 203 6.93 -27.83 13.16
C SER A 203 5.87 -27.72 12.07
N HIS A 204 6.13 -28.37 10.94
CA HIS A 204 5.22 -28.52 9.82
C HIS A 204 4.15 -29.56 10.20
N THR A 205 2.89 -29.12 10.29
CA THR A 205 1.76 -30.06 10.38
C THR A 205 1.43 -30.52 8.97
N SER A 206 1.73 -31.79 8.70
CA SER A 206 1.34 -32.52 7.49
C SER A 206 -0.17 -32.73 7.46
N LEU A 207 -0.79 -32.40 6.32
CA LEU A 207 -2.20 -32.67 6.03
C LEU A 207 -2.29 -33.81 5.00
N PRO A 208 -3.30 -34.71 5.07
CA PRO A 208 -3.26 -35.98 4.34
C PRO A 208 -3.49 -35.83 2.83
N GLN A 209 -2.72 -36.60 2.09
CA GLN A 209 -2.94 -36.89 0.67
C GLN A 209 -4.17 -37.80 0.53
N HIS A 210 -5.23 -37.31 -0.12
CA HIS A 210 -6.30 -38.16 -0.63
C HIS A 210 -6.11 -38.39 -2.14
N ALA A 211 -5.81 -39.66 -2.42
CA ALA A 211 -6.15 -40.49 -3.58
C ALA A 211 -6.38 -39.84 -4.96
N ALA A 212 -5.54 -40.31 -5.89
CA ALA A 212 -5.79 -40.34 -7.32
C ALA A 212 -7.04 -41.18 -7.68
N VAL A 213 -7.88 -40.63 -8.55
CA VAL A 213 -8.72 -41.38 -9.49
C VAL A 213 -8.56 -40.71 -10.86
N GLY A 214 -8.37 -41.55 -11.87
CA GLY A 214 -7.83 -41.22 -13.18
C GLY A 214 -8.78 -40.51 -14.16
N PRO A 215 -8.39 -40.55 -15.45
CA PRO A 215 -8.81 -39.61 -16.50
C PRO A 215 -10.15 -40.03 -17.10
N ASP A 216 -10.73 -39.12 -17.89
CA ASP A 216 -11.47 -39.38 -19.16
C ASP A 216 -12.67 -38.42 -19.31
N VAL A 217 -12.97 -38.11 -20.58
CA VAL A 217 -14.17 -37.40 -21.08
C VAL A 217 -14.20 -35.87 -20.93
N LEU A 218 -13.47 -35.19 -21.82
CA LEU A 218 -13.88 -33.88 -22.36
C LEU A 218 -14.51 -34.13 -23.73
N ASP A 219 -15.71 -34.69 -23.69
CA ASP A 219 -16.61 -34.74 -24.83
C ASP A 219 -17.75 -33.74 -24.57
N GLU A 220 -18.04 -32.97 -25.62
CA GLU A 220 -19.35 -32.42 -25.95
C GLU A 220 -20.14 -31.69 -24.85
N LEU A 221 -20.34 -30.38 -25.00
CA LEU A 221 -21.67 -29.74 -24.90
C LEU A 221 -21.57 -28.26 -25.27
N ASN A 222 -21.80 -28.00 -26.56
CA ASN A 222 -22.07 -26.70 -27.14
C ASN A 222 -23.59 -26.62 -27.35
N PRO A 223 -24.39 -25.96 -26.49
CA PRO A 223 -25.82 -25.86 -26.75
C PRO A 223 -26.09 -24.76 -27.80
N PRO A 224 -26.90 -25.03 -28.83
CA PRO A 224 -27.28 -24.03 -29.79
C PRO A 224 -28.18 -22.97 -29.12
N PHE A 225 -27.86 -21.70 -29.39
CA PHE A 225 -28.70 -20.55 -29.07
C PHE A 225 -30.08 -20.68 -29.73
N VAL A 226 -31.05 -21.19 -28.98
CA VAL A 226 -32.48 -21.06 -29.33
C VAL A 226 -32.90 -19.62 -28.99
N ARG A 227 -33.05 -18.81 -30.04
CA ARG A 227 -33.66 -17.48 -29.97
C ARG A 227 -35.11 -17.63 -29.47
N LYS A 228 -35.38 -17.14 -28.26
CA LYS A 228 -36.75 -16.96 -27.74
C LYS A 228 -37.46 -15.84 -28.51
N PRO A 229 -38.68 -16.04 -29.00
CA PRO A 229 -39.52 -14.97 -29.56
C PRO A 229 -39.91 -13.99 -28.45
N SER A 230 -39.79 -12.69 -28.75
CA SER A 230 -40.30 -11.61 -27.93
C SER A 230 -41.83 -11.70 -27.90
N LEU A 231 -42.39 -11.95 -26.70
CA LEU A 231 -43.81 -11.82 -26.44
C LEU A 231 -43.99 -10.53 -25.63
N ASP A 232 -44.34 -9.45 -26.32
CA ASP A 232 -44.83 -8.22 -25.72
C ASP A 232 -46.16 -8.50 -25.02
N GLY A 233 -46.09 -8.59 -23.70
CA GLY A 233 -47.25 -8.66 -22.81
C GLY A 233 -47.19 -7.55 -21.77
N PRO A 234 -48.30 -6.84 -21.50
CA PRO A 234 -48.34 -5.76 -20.53
C PRO A 234 -48.02 -6.28 -19.13
N ARG A 235 -46.90 -5.82 -18.57
CA ARG A 235 -46.42 -6.20 -17.24
C ARG A 235 -47.41 -5.72 -16.17
N PRO A 236 -47.96 -6.61 -15.33
CA PRO A 236 -48.73 -6.22 -14.16
C PRO A 236 -47.83 -5.40 -13.22
N LEU A 237 -48.34 -4.25 -12.78
CA LEU A 237 -47.73 -3.39 -11.77
C LEU A 237 -47.52 -4.20 -10.48
N ARG A 238 -46.33 -4.78 -10.34
CA ARG A 238 -45.90 -5.40 -9.09
C ARG A 238 -45.67 -4.28 -8.09
N HIS A 239 -46.54 -4.20 -7.10
CA HIS A 239 -46.33 -3.41 -5.88
C HIS A 239 -44.97 -3.78 -5.29
N VAL A 240 -44.01 -2.88 -5.42
CA VAL A 240 -42.72 -2.98 -4.74
C VAL A 240 -43.00 -2.80 -3.26
N PRO A 241 -42.75 -3.80 -2.40
CA PRO A 241 -42.89 -3.61 -0.96
C PRO A 241 -41.97 -2.47 -0.54
N VAL A 242 -42.53 -1.45 0.09
CA VAL A 242 -41.79 -0.32 0.64
C VAL A 242 -40.85 -0.88 1.69
N THR A 243 -39.59 -1.05 1.34
CA THR A 243 -38.55 -1.53 2.25
C THR A 243 -38.31 -0.44 3.29
N ILE A 244 -38.95 -0.58 4.46
CA ILE A 244 -38.70 0.30 5.60
C ILE A 244 -37.22 0.13 5.98
N PRO A 245 -36.40 1.19 5.91
CA PRO A 245 -34.99 1.10 6.26
C PRO A 245 -34.87 0.69 7.73
N SER A 246 -33.92 -0.20 8.04
CA SER A 246 -33.67 -0.59 9.42
C SER A 246 -33.34 0.66 10.27
N PRO A 247 -33.74 0.70 11.55
CA PRO A 247 -33.44 1.84 12.44
C PRO A 247 -31.96 2.24 12.45
N ALA A 248 -31.05 1.27 12.33
CA ALA A 248 -29.62 1.53 12.21
C ALA A 248 -29.22 2.28 10.92
N LYS A 249 -29.86 1.97 9.78
CA LYS A 249 -29.61 2.69 8.51
C LYS A 249 -30.16 4.10 8.57
N GLN A 250 -31.28 4.32 9.27
CA GLN A 250 -31.84 5.65 9.45
C GLN A 250 -30.92 6.50 10.36
N LEU A 251 -30.46 5.95 11.48
CA LEU A 251 -29.49 6.61 12.36
C LEU A 251 -28.19 6.98 11.61
N ALA A 252 -27.66 6.09 10.79
CA ALA A 252 -26.47 6.37 9.99
C ALA A 252 -26.68 7.52 8.98
N LYS A 253 -27.87 7.58 8.35
CA LYS A 253 -28.24 8.69 7.47
C LYS A 253 -28.37 10.00 8.25
N ASP A 254 -28.98 9.97 9.43
CA ASP A 254 -29.19 11.17 10.25
C ASP A 254 -27.85 11.71 10.79
N ILE A 255 -26.93 10.83 11.22
CA ILE A 255 -25.55 11.20 11.60
C ILE A 255 -24.82 11.81 10.40
N HIS A 256 -24.86 11.16 9.24
CA HIS A 256 -24.22 11.67 8.04
C HIS A 256 -24.80 13.03 7.63
N HIS A 257 -26.12 13.19 7.71
CA HIS A 257 -26.80 14.44 7.40
C HIS A 257 -26.45 15.54 8.40
N SER A 258 -26.36 15.24 9.69
CA SER A 258 -25.90 16.20 10.71
C SER A 258 -24.46 16.65 10.46
N ILE A 259 -23.54 15.73 10.16
CA ILE A 259 -22.13 16.04 9.86
C ILE A 259 -22.00 16.87 8.58
N THR A 260 -22.79 16.57 7.55
CA THR A 260 -22.73 17.28 6.26
C THR A 260 -23.50 18.59 6.22
N SER A 261 -24.58 18.71 6.99
CA SER A 261 -25.43 19.91 7.04
C SER A 261 -24.90 20.96 8.02
N HIS A 262 -24.00 20.58 8.93
CA HIS A 262 -23.16 21.54 9.63
C HIS A 262 -22.19 22.20 8.64
N ARG A 263 -22.72 23.16 7.88
CA ARG A 263 -21.93 24.13 7.12
C ARG A 263 -20.94 24.74 8.10
N PRO A 264 -19.62 24.75 7.83
CA PRO A 264 -18.61 25.31 8.72
C PRO A 264 -18.75 26.83 8.77
N GLY A 265 -19.78 27.31 9.46
CA GLY A 265 -19.91 28.69 9.87
C GLY A 265 -18.85 28.92 10.93
N SER A 266 -17.66 29.33 10.49
CA SER A 266 -16.57 29.82 11.34
C SER A 266 -16.39 29.01 12.63
N THR A 267 -16.01 27.74 12.52
CA THR A 267 -15.42 27.03 13.67
C THR A 267 -14.06 27.65 13.93
N ARG A 268 -14.06 28.71 14.72
CA ARG A 268 -12.86 29.31 15.30
C ARG A 268 -12.07 28.17 15.92
N LYS A 269 -10.87 27.92 15.39
CA LYS A 269 -9.98 26.93 15.99
C LYS A 269 -9.70 27.39 17.42
N PRO A 270 -9.90 26.55 18.44
CA PRO A 270 -9.61 26.94 19.81
C PRO A 270 -8.12 27.29 19.90
N SER A 271 -7.87 28.51 20.37
CA SER A 271 -6.53 29.07 20.51
C SER A 271 -5.87 28.64 21.83
N THR A 272 -6.69 28.19 22.78
CA THR A 272 -6.27 27.74 24.10
C THR A 272 -6.95 26.42 24.46
N ARG A 273 -6.34 25.68 25.40
CA ARG A 273 -6.91 24.43 25.93
C ARG A 273 -8.28 24.65 26.60
N ALA A 274 -8.42 25.73 27.37
CA ALA A 274 -9.69 26.06 28.03
C ALA A 274 -10.82 26.32 27.02
N GLU A 275 -10.51 26.96 25.89
CA GLU A 275 -11.47 27.16 24.79
C GLU A 275 -11.86 25.83 24.14
N PHE A 276 -10.90 24.92 23.93
CA PHE A 276 -11.17 23.58 23.43
C PHE A 276 -12.10 22.80 24.38
N ASP A 277 -11.79 22.79 25.68
CA ASP A 277 -12.58 22.10 26.70
C ASP A 277 -14.01 22.68 26.77
N ALA A 278 -14.14 24.01 26.68
CA ALA A 278 -15.44 24.68 26.65
C ALA A 278 -16.26 24.33 25.39
N MET A 279 -15.61 24.20 24.23
CA MET A 279 -16.26 23.75 22.98
C MET A 279 -16.71 22.29 23.06
N PHE A 280 -16.01 21.43 23.82
CA PHE A 280 -16.30 20.01 23.90
C PHE A 280 -17.33 19.65 24.98
N LYS A 281 -17.43 20.44 26.07
CA LYS A 281 -18.36 20.22 27.19
C LYS A 281 -19.82 19.90 26.80
N PRO A 282 -20.44 20.57 25.81
CA PRO A 282 -21.81 20.24 25.41
C PRO A 282 -21.94 18.82 24.85
N TYR A 283 -20.95 18.36 24.08
CA TYR A 283 -20.92 17.02 23.50
C TYR A 283 -20.64 15.95 24.54
N GLU A 284 -19.72 16.23 25.47
CA GLU A 284 -19.45 15.37 26.61
C GLU A 284 -20.75 15.14 27.42
N LYS A 285 -21.46 16.21 27.76
CA LYS A 285 -22.76 16.12 28.47
C LYS A 285 -23.78 15.28 27.69
N MET A 286 -23.86 15.46 26.37
CA MET A 286 -24.78 14.70 25.52
C MET A 286 -24.44 13.20 25.50
N MET A 287 -23.14 12.87 25.44
CA MET A 287 -22.67 11.49 25.44
C MET A 287 -22.87 10.82 26.80
N THR A 288 -22.60 11.51 27.91
CA THR A 288 -22.91 11.02 29.25
C THR A 288 -24.40 10.77 29.42
N GLN A 289 -25.26 11.72 29.01
CA GLN A 289 -26.71 11.54 29.08
C GLN A 289 -27.21 10.36 28.23
N PHE A 290 -26.61 10.15 27.05
CA PHE A 290 -26.91 8.99 26.22
C PHE A 290 -26.54 7.68 26.94
N ILE A 291 -25.33 7.60 27.51
CA ILE A 291 -24.88 6.43 28.27
C ILE A 291 -25.82 6.18 29.45
N ASP A 292 -26.16 7.19 30.26
CA ASP A 292 -27.11 7.07 31.37
C ASP A 292 -28.48 6.55 30.91
N ASN A 293 -28.96 7.00 29.74
CA ASN A 293 -30.22 6.54 29.16
C ASN A 293 -30.15 5.08 28.66
N VAL A 294 -28.99 4.63 28.18
CA VAL A 294 -28.76 3.22 27.83
C VAL A 294 -28.68 2.37 29.09
N GLU A 295 -27.91 2.77 30.10
CA GLU A 295 -27.71 2.03 31.35
C GLU A 295 -29.00 1.93 32.17
N SER A 296 -29.82 2.99 32.19
CA SER A 296 -31.14 2.99 32.85
C SER A 296 -32.23 2.24 32.08
N GLY A 297 -31.93 1.71 30.88
CA GLY A 297 -32.89 0.97 30.05
C GLY A 297 -33.93 1.85 29.35
N LYS A 298 -33.84 3.19 29.44
CA LYS A 298 -34.79 4.11 28.77
C LYS A 298 -34.81 3.94 27.25
N LEU A 299 -33.70 3.51 26.65
CA LEU A 299 -33.56 3.30 25.21
C LEU A 299 -33.75 1.84 24.77
N GLN A 300 -34.25 0.96 25.64
CA GLN A 300 -34.47 -0.46 25.31
C GLN A 300 -35.47 -0.64 24.16
N HIS A 301 -36.49 0.22 24.07
CA HIS A 301 -37.46 0.21 22.98
C HIS A 301 -36.86 0.51 21.60
N LEU A 302 -35.65 1.09 21.55
CA LEU A 302 -34.88 1.36 20.33
C LEU A 302 -33.85 0.25 20.04
N GLY A 303 -33.83 -0.84 20.82
CA GLY A 303 -32.89 -1.95 20.67
C GLY A 303 -31.53 -1.75 21.35
N TRP A 304 -31.41 -0.75 22.22
CA TRP A 304 -30.20 -0.55 23.05
C TRP A 304 -30.42 -1.21 24.41
N GLU A 305 -29.98 -2.46 24.54
CA GLU A 305 -30.07 -3.17 25.83
C GLU A 305 -28.92 -2.78 26.76
N PRO A 306 -29.19 -2.56 28.07
CA PRO A 306 -28.13 -2.36 29.05
C PRO A 306 -27.17 -3.55 29.02
N SER A 307 -25.87 -3.29 28.87
CA SER A 307 -24.87 -4.34 28.98
C SER A 307 -24.92 -4.90 30.40
N ARG A 308 -25.50 -6.09 30.55
CA ARG A 308 -25.45 -6.82 31.81
C ARG A 308 -23.99 -7.19 32.04
N LYS A 309 -23.26 -6.33 32.76
CA LYS A 309 -21.91 -6.68 33.23
C LYS A 309 -22.07 -8.00 33.97
N ALA A 310 -21.43 -9.04 33.46
CA ALA A 310 -21.42 -10.35 34.08
C ALA A 310 -20.76 -10.19 35.46
N THR A 311 -21.57 -10.20 36.50
CA THR A 311 -21.16 -10.33 37.91
C THR A 311 -20.64 -11.72 38.19
#